data_AF-A0A662V3T6-F1
#
_entry.id   AF-A0A662V3T6-F1
#
_cell.length_a   1.000
_cell.length_b   1.000
_cell.length_c   1.000
_cell.angle_alpha   90.00
_cell.angle_beta   90.00
_cell.angle_gamma   90.00
#
_symmetry.space_group_name_H-M   'P 1'
#
loop_
_entity.id
_entity.type
_entity.pdbx_description
1 polymer ?
#
loop_
_entity_poly.entity_id
_entity_poly.type
_entity_poly.pdbx_seq_one_letter_code
_entity_poly.pdbx_strand_id
1 'polypeptide(L)'
;MTGFELSYTRYILRAVERQVLGCIDEGLICLDPPAVTTAILRKRLGLSESTIRSFWRFVRNHSFTADEMLIYKFAEAKVGIEMNVVQGTAYSIDGVFVDSIDCKLHPRRCVEIPNANMLYIYVVASAEGSIARVNAVYLLKKLTQAEGARVLRAIEDLALALAGHKIDEGALDSVSYIVSVVHKYKKYTRDIFIKVPESLEELKKFSPLVRRFLRLLRR
;
A
#
# COMPACT_ATOMS: atom_id res chain seq x y z
N MET A 1 17.30 5.28 -9.47
CA MET A 1 16.85 5.88 -8.21
C MET A 1 18.06 6.35 -7.42
N THR A 2 17.97 7.51 -6.77
CA THR A 2 19.01 7.97 -5.83
C THR A 2 18.84 7.28 -4.47
N GLY A 3 19.88 7.23 -3.63
CA GLY A 3 19.79 6.65 -2.28
C GLY A 3 18.73 7.32 -1.37
N PHE A 4 18.38 8.57 -1.66
CA PHE A 4 17.33 9.30 -0.95
C PHE A 4 15.91 8.80 -1.29
N GLU A 5 15.65 8.45 -2.55
CA GLU A 5 14.34 7.94 -2.99
C GLU A 5 14.03 6.58 -2.37
N LEU A 6 15.06 5.73 -2.22
CA LEU A 6 14.95 4.46 -1.51
C LEU A 6 14.63 4.67 -0.02
N SER A 7 15.22 5.70 0.59
CA SER A 7 14.96 6.03 2.00
C SER A 7 13.52 6.49 2.22
N TYR A 8 12.95 7.30 1.31
CA TYR A 8 11.55 7.71 1.40
C TYR A 8 10.57 6.58 1.16
N THR A 9 10.88 5.67 0.23
CA THR A 9 10.10 4.44 0.02
C THR A 9 10.03 3.61 1.31
N ARG A 10 11.17 3.42 1.99
CA ARG A 10 11.21 2.75 3.30
C ARG A 10 10.38 3.45 4.37
N TYR A 11 10.32 4.79 4.37
CA TYR A 11 9.45 5.52 5.32
C TYR A 11 7.97 5.28 5.04
N ILE A 12 7.56 5.22 3.77
CA ILE A 12 6.18 4.87 3.40
C ILE A 12 5.85 3.47 3.89
N LEU A 13 6.70 2.49 3.59
CA LEU A 13 6.48 1.08 3.97
C LEU A 13 6.37 0.89 5.48
N ARG A 14 7.29 1.49 6.25
CA ARG A 14 7.24 1.47 7.72
C ARG A 14 5.99 2.15 8.26
N ALA A 15 5.57 3.28 7.67
CA ALA A 15 4.36 3.96 8.10
C ALA A 15 3.10 3.11 7.84
N VAL A 16 3.02 2.46 6.66
CA VAL A 16 1.95 1.51 6.32
C VAL A 16 1.92 0.34 7.30
N GLU A 17 3.06 -0.29 7.57
CA GLU A 17 3.17 -1.39 8.54
C GLU A 17 2.65 -0.95 9.93
N ARG A 18 3.09 0.21 10.42
CA ARG A 18 2.65 0.75 11.71
C ARG A 18 1.15 1.04 11.75
N GLN A 19 0.58 1.54 10.65
CA GLN A 19 -0.87 1.74 10.56
C GLN A 19 -1.61 0.41 10.57
N VAL A 20 -1.17 -0.58 9.78
CA VAL A 20 -1.79 -1.90 9.74
C VAL A 20 -1.79 -2.55 11.11
N LEU A 21 -0.63 -2.64 11.77
CA LEU A 21 -0.50 -3.25 13.08
C LEU A 21 -1.30 -2.48 14.13
N GLY A 22 -1.20 -1.15 14.15
CA GLY A 22 -1.98 -0.32 15.07
C GLY A 22 -3.50 -0.51 14.90
N CYS A 23 -4.00 -0.57 13.67
CA CYS A 23 -5.41 -0.84 13.40
C CYS A 23 -5.85 -2.24 13.88
N ILE A 24 -4.96 -3.23 13.85
CA ILE A 24 -5.25 -4.59 14.36
C ILE A 24 -5.26 -4.57 15.89
N ASP A 25 -4.21 -4.03 16.50
CA ASP A 25 -4.00 -4.02 17.95
C ASP A 25 -5.11 -3.25 18.68
N GLU A 26 -5.57 -2.14 18.09
CA GLU A 26 -6.64 -1.31 18.64
C GLU A 26 -8.05 -1.76 18.26
N GLY A 27 -8.18 -2.82 17.45
CA GLY A 27 -9.48 -3.33 16.99
C GLY A 27 -10.29 -2.34 16.14
N LEU A 28 -9.63 -1.37 15.51
CA LEU A 28 -10.26 -0.29 14.73
C LEU A 28 -10.71 -0.80 13.36
N ILE A 29 -11.68 -0.18 12.70
CA ILE A 29 -12.15 -0.61 11.37
C ILE A 29 -11.09 -0.28 10.31
N CYS A 30 -10.57 0.95 10.36
CA CYS A 30 -9.60 1.53 9.45
C CYS A 30 -10.00 1.32 7.98
N LEU A 31 -11.18 1.79 7.59
CA LEU A 31 -11.71 1.59 6.24
C LEU A 31 -10.95 2.43 5.21
N ASP A 32 -10.70 3.71 5.50
CA ASP A 32 -9.91 4.60 4.64
C ASP A 32 -8.90 5.45 5.42
N PRO A 33 -7.96 4.84 6.18
CA PRO A 33 -6.96 5.59 6.93
C PRO A 33 -5.86 6.13 5.98
N PRO A 34 -5.19 7.24 6.35
CA PRO A 34 -3.99 7.64 5.63
C PRO A 34 -2.87 6.63 5.88
N ALA A 35 -2.14 6.26 4.82
CA ALA A 35 -0.94 5.43 4.90
C ALA A 35 0.20 6.14 5.66
N VAL A 36 0.32 7.46 5.47
CA VAL A 36 1.35 8.28 6.12
C VAL A 36 0.76 9.62 6.52
N THR A 37 1.14 10.14 7.69
CA THR A 37 0.86 11.50 8.12
C THR A 37 2.11 12.17 8.64
N THR A 38 2.13 13.51 8.69
CA THR A 38 3.24 14.27 9.30
C THR A 38 3.52 13.79 10.74
N ALA A 39 2.47 13.46 11.48
CA ALA A 39 2.59 12.99 12.85
C ALA A 39 3.18 11.56 12.94
N ILE A 40 2.88 10.66 12.00
CA ILE A 40 3.55 9.34 11.93
C ILE A 40 5.05 9.55 11.68
N LEU A 41 5.41 10.34 10.68
CA LEU A 41 6.82 10.60 10.33
C LEU A 41 7.60 11.19 11.51
N ARG A 42 7.00 12.13 12.24
CA ARG A 42 7.61 12.79 13.40
C ARG A 42 7.67 11.86 14.61
N LYS A 43 6.53 11.37 15.08
CA LYS A 43 6.40 10.70 16.39
C LYS A 43 6.78 9.23 16.35
N ARG A 44 6.54 8.54 15.23
CA ARG A 44 6.77 7.09 15.11
C ARG A 44 8.09 6.77 14.40
N LEU A 45 8.50 7.58 13.43
CA LEU A 45 9.76 7.38 12.70
C LEU A 45 10.90 8.31 13.16
N GLY A 46 10.64 9.27 14.06
CA GLY A 46 11.66 10.14 14.63
C GLY A 46 12.31 11.09 13.63
N LEU A 47 11.63 11.41 12.52
CA LEU A 47 12.21 12.24 11.46
C LEU A 47 12.23 13.73 11.86
N SER A 48 13.29 14.42 11.45
CA SER A 48 13.43 15.87 11.63
C SER A 48 12.48 16.64 10.70
N GLU A 49 12.16 17.89 11.04
CA GLU A 49 11.30 18.74 10.20
C GLU A 49 11.85 18.96 8.78
N SER A 50 13.18 19.04 8.62
CA SER A 50 13.79 19.19 7.30
C SER A 50 13.61 17.93 6.45
N THR A 51 13.76 16.74 7.04
CA THR A 51 13.50 15.45 6.39
C THR A 51 12.02 15.30 6.06
N ILE A 52 11.12 15.68 6.96
CA ILE A 52 9.65 15.63 6.73
C ILE A 52 9.25 16.54 5.57
N ARG A 53 9.78 17.78 5.50
CA ARG A 53 9.51 18.67 4.36
C ARG A 53 9.99 18.07 3.04
N SER A 54 11.17 17.45 3.05
CA SER A 54 11.75 16.81 1.87
C SER A 54 10.97 15.57 1.45
N PHE A 55 10.51 14.76 2.40
CA PHE A 55 9.61 13.63 2.18
C PHE A 55 8.32 14.07 1.48
N TRP A 56 7.64 15.10 1.99
CA TRP A 56 6.39 15.55 1.37
C TRP A 56 6.58 16.15 -0.02
N ARG A 57 7.72 16.83 -0.26
CA ARG A 57 8.09 17.26 -1.61
C ARG A 57 8.30 16.06 -2.53
N PHE A 58 9.03 15.04 -2.06
CA PHE A 58 9.25 13.82 -2.82
C PHE A 58 7.91 13.15 -3.18
N VAL A 59 7.04 12.89 -2.20
CA VAL A 59 5.78 12.18 -2.44
C VAL A 59 4.85 12.95 -3.38
N ARG A 60 4.77 14.29 -3.28
CA ARG A 60 3.99 15.09 -4.24
C ARG A 60 4.52 15.03 -5.67
N ASN A 61 5.84 14.91 -5.83
CA ASN A 61 6.47 14.84 -7.15
C ASN A 61 6.47 13.41 -7.73
N HIS A 62 6.16 12.41 -6.92
CA HIS A 62 6.21 10.98 -7.29
C HIS A 62 4.88 10.26 -7.00
N SER A 63 3.81 11.00 -6.73
CA SER A 63 2.46 10.45 -6.71
C SER A 63 2.10 9.98 -8.11
N PHE A 64 1.44 8.85 -8.20
CA PHE A 64 1.07 8.22 -9.46
C PHE A 64 -0.37 7.73 -9.39
N THR A 65 -0.99 7.69 -10.56
CA THR A 65 -2.32 7.12 -10.79
C THR A 65 -2.24 5.62 -11.01
N ALA A 66 -3.40 4.96 -10.92
CA ALA A 66 -3.51 3.52 -11.17
C ALA A 66 -3.01 3.10 -12.56
N ASP A 67 -3.22 3.93 -13.59
CA ASP A 67 -2.76 3.66 -14.96
C ASP A 67 -1.23 3.79 -15.12
N GLU A 68 -0.57 4.57 -14.28
CA GLU A 68 0.89 4.72 -14.28
C GLU A 68 1.59 3.57 -13.53
N MET A 69 0.94 3.01 -12.51
CA MET A 69 1.44 1.89 -11.71
C MET A 69 0.53 0.65 -11.82
N LEU A 70 0.43 0.12 -13.04
CA LEU A 70 -0.39 -1.05 -13.35
C LEU A 70 0.19 -2.35 -12.79
N ILE A 71 -0.57 -3.00 -11.92
CA ILE A 71 -0.31 -4.36 -11.43
C ILE A 71 -0.79 -5.39 -12.46
N TYR A 72 -1.97 -5.22 -13.04
CA TYR A 72 -2.61 -6.20 -13.92
C TYR A 72 -3.37 -5.51 -15.04
N LYS A 73 -3.35 -6.09 -16.25
CA LYS A 73 -4.17 -5.68 -17.39
C LYS A 73 -4.57 -6.91 -18.22
N PHE A 74 -5.88 -7.08 -18.44
CA PHE A 74 -6.44 -8.08 -19.34
C PHE A 74 -7.72 -7.56 -19.98
N ALA A 75 -7.76 -7.50 -21.31
CA ALA A 75 -8.80 -6.78 -22.05
C ALA A 75 -8.99 -5.36 -21.47
N GLU A 76 -10.23 -4.97 -21.16
CA GLU A 76 -10.58 -3.69 -20.53
C GLU A 76 -10.41 -3.68 -19.00
N ALA A 77 -10.13 -4.83 -18.38
CA ALA A 77 -9.89 -4.90 -16.95
C ALA A 77 -8.46 -4.48 -16.60
N LYS A 78 -8.33 -3.56 -15.65
CA LYS A 78 -7.07 -3.04 -15.12
C LYS A 78 -7.07 -3.08 -13.61
N VAL A 79 -5.93 -3.37 -13.02
CA VAL A 79 -5.67 -3.18 -11.58
C VAL A 79 -4.35 -2.44 -11.43
N GLY A 80 -4.35 -1.37 -10.66
CA GLY A 80 -3.18 -0.54 -10.42
C GLY A 80 -3.12 -0.01 -9.00
N ILE A 81 -2.02 0.68 -8.69
CA ILE A 81 -1.82 1.37 -7.40
C ILE A 81 -1.92 2.87 -7.65
N GLU A 82 -2.59 3.57 -6.76
CA GLU A 82 -2.70 5.03 -6.80
C GLU A 82 -2.19 5.63 -5.49
N MET A 83 -1.46 6.75 -5.58
CA MET A 83 -0.98 7.53 -4.44
C MET A 83 -1.56 8.93 -4.46
N ASN A 84 -2.31 9.30 -3.42
CA ASN A 84 -2.93 10.62 -3.31
C ASN A 84 -2.46 11.35 -2.06
N VAL A 85 -1.94 12.56 -2.25
CA VAL A 85 -1.56 13.45 -1.15
C VAL A 85 -2.67 14.46 -0.92
N VAL A 86 -3.14 14.54 0.32
CA VAL A 86 -4.20 15.45 0.74
C VAL A 86 -3.70 16.26 1.93
N GLN A 87 -4.10 17.53 2.00
CA GLN A 87 -3.96 18.36 3.18
C GLN A 87 -5.33 18.59 3.81
N GLY A 88 -5.47 18.34 5.11
CA GLY A 88 -6.75 18.47 5.79
C GLY A 88 -6.69 18.07 7.26
N THR A 89 -7.84 17.73 7.84
CA THR A 89 -7.91 17.21 9.21
C THR A 89 -7.62 15.72 9.21
N ALA A 90 -6.62 15.30 9.97
CA ALA A 90 -6.36 13.91 10.25
C ALA A 90 -7.02 13.51 11.57
N TYR A 91 -7.56 12.30 11.64
CA TYR A 91 -8.14 11.74 12.86
C TYR A 91 -7.20 10.70 13.44
N SER A 92 -7.07 10.66 14.76
CA SER A 92 -6.25 9.66 15.43
C SER A 92 -6.91 9.08 16.67
N ILE A 93 -6.79 7.78 16.85
CA ILE A 93 -7.19 7.05 18.07
C ILE A 93 -5.93 6.36 18.58
N ASP A 94 -5.49 6.71 19.80
CA ASP A 94 -4.31 6.13 20.46
C ASP A 94 -3.03 6.10 19.58
N GLY A 95 -2.90 7.13 18.72
CA GLY A 95 -1.76 7.31 17.84
C GLY A 95 -1.79 6.43 16.58
N VAL A 96 -2.91 5.76 16.28
CA VAL A 96 -3.27 5.20 14.97
C VAL A 96 -4.08 6.25 14.21
N PHE A 97 -3.88 6.38 12.90
CA PHE A 97 -4.60 7.36 12.09
C PHE A 97 -5.75 6.68 11.39
N VAL A 98 -6.93 7.30 11.45
CA VAL A 98 -8.18 6.68 11.01
C VAL A 98 -9.00 7.62 10.15
N ASP A 99 -10.06 7.10 9.57
CA ASP A 99 -11.07 7.92 8.91
C ASP A 99 -12.07 8.51 9.93
N SER A 100 -12.99 9.33 9.41
CA SER A 100 -14.03 9.95 10.24
C SER A 100 -15.05 8.96 10.82
N ILE A 101 -15.17 7.75 10.27
CA ILE A 101 -16.12 6.73 10.73
C ILE A 101 -15.62 6.15 12.04
N ASP A 102 -14.37 5.67 12.09
CA ASP A 102 -13.76 5.20 13.34
C ASP A 102 -13.77 6.29 14.41
N CYS A 103 -13.46 7.54 14.03
CA CYS A 103 -13.51 8.67 14.95
C CYS A 103 -14.90 8.87 15.57
N LYS A 104 -15.96 8.78 14.76
CA LYS A 104 -17.36 8.86 15.23
C LYS A 104 -17.76 7.68 16.11
N LEU A 105 -17.23 6.49 15.86
CA LEU A 105 -17.47 5.30 16.68
C LEU A 105 -16.73 5.36 18.02
N HIS A 106 -15.63 6.10 18.09
CA HIS A 106 -14.78 6.23 19.29
C HIS A 106 -14.55 7.70 19.70
N PRO A 107 -15.61 8.48 19.98
CA PRO A 107 -15.51 9.93 20.13
C PRO A 107 -14.67 10.37 21.33
N ARG A 108 -14.58 9.54 22.38
CA ARG A 108 -13.79 9.84 23.59
C ARG A 108 -12.28 9.61 23.42
N ARG A 109 -11.89 8.82 22.42
CA ARG A 109 -10.48 8.46 22.14
C ARG A 109 -9.95 9.19 20.90
N CYS A 110 -10.85 9.71 20.07
CA CYS A 110 -10.46 10.37 18.83
C CYS A 110 -9.92 11.78 19.08
N VAL A 111 -8.79 12.08 18.43
CA VAL A 111 -8.15 13.39 18.39
C VAL A 111 -8.15 13.88 16.95
N GLU A 112 -8.63 15.11 16.75
CA GLU A 112 -8.54 15.81 15.47
C GLU A 112 -7.23 16.60 15.38
N ILE A 113 -6.54 16.44 14.26
CA ILE A 113 -5.28 17.12 13.97
C ILE A 113 -5.48 17.94 12.70
N PRO A 114 -5.73 19.26 12.81
CA PRO A 114 -5.98 20.10 11.65
C PRO A 114 -4.69 20.32 10.84
N ASN A 115 -4.86 20.68 9.56
CA ASN A 115 -3.77 21.07 8.65
C ASN A 115 -2.66 20.02 8.51
N ALA A 116 -3.00 18.74 8.60
CA ALA A 116 -2.08 17.63 8.41
C ALA A 116 -1.92 17.30 6.93
N ASN A 117 -0.68 17.02 6.51
CA ASN A 117 -0.42 16.31 5.26
C ASN A 117 -0.68 14.81 5.48
N MET A 118 -1.40 14.22 4.54
CA MET A 118 -1.81 12.82 4.55
C MET A 118 -1.51 12.21 3.17
N LEU A 119 -0.85 11.06 3.17
CA LEU A 119 -0.69 10.24 1.98
C LEU A 119 -1.66 9.07 2.09
N TYR A 120 -2.49 8.89 1.09
CA TYR A 120 -3.34 7.73 0.90
C TYR A 120 -2.80 6.89 -0.25
N ILE A 121 -2.89 5.58 -0.09
CA ILE A 121 -2.47 4.61 -1.10
C ILE A 121 -3.65 3.69 -1.36
N TYR A 122 -3.99 3.48 -2.62
CA TYR A 122 -5.14 2.69 -3.02
C TYR A 122 -4.73 1.62 -4.02
N VAL A 123 -5.39 0.47 -3.93
CA VAL A 123 -5.49 -0.48 -5.03
C VAL A 123 -6.77 -0.14 -5.78
N VAL A 124 -6.63 0.21 -7.06
CA VAL A 124 -7.72 0.61 -7.92
C VAL A 124 -7.89 -0.46 -8.98
N ALA A 125 -9.11 -0.97 -9.11
CA ALA A 125 -9.50 -1.85 -10.20
C ALA A 125 -10.54 -1.15 -11.07
N SER A 126 -10.44 -1.32 -12.38
CA SER A 126 -11.43 -0.83 -13.32
C SER A 126 -11.73 -1.86 -14.40
N ALA A 127 -12.99 -1.97 -14.79
CA ALA A 127 -13.45 -2.82 -15.89
C ALA A 127 -14.77 -2.25 -16.43
N GLU A 128 -14.89 -2.14 -17.76
CA GLU A 128 -16.14 -1.74 -18.44
C GLU A 128 -16.77 -0.45 -17.88
N GLY A 129 -15.94 0.54 -17.52
CA GLY A 129 -16.38 1.81 -16.95
C GLY A 129 -16.70 1.79 -15.44
N SER A 130 -16.72 0.62 -14.80
CA SER A 130 -16.83 0.48 -13.36
C SER A 130 -15.45 0.64 -12.70
N ILE A 131 -15.41 1.32 -11.55
CA ILE A 131 -14.17 1.52 -10.78
C ILE A 131 -14.41 1.10 -9.33
N ALA A 132 -13.56 0.22 -8.83
CA ALA A 132 -13.47 -0.17 -7.43
C ALA A 132 -12.15 0.34 -6.86
N ARG A 133 -12.20 0.96 -5.67
CA ARG A 133 -11.04 1.57 -5.02
C ARG A 133 -10.99 1.12 -3.57
N VAL A 134 -9.88 0.49 -3.17
CA VAL A 134 -9.68 -0.04 -1.83
C VAL A 134 -8.42 0.55 -1.23
N ASN A 135 -8.51 1.07 -0.02
CA ASN A 135 -7.35 1.60 0.69
C ASN A 135 -6.34 0.47 0.99
N ALA A 136 -5.06 0.72 0.71
CA ALA A 136 -4.00 -0.29 0.85
C ALA A 136 -3.77 -0.70 2.31
N VAL A 137 -3.87 0.23 3.27
CA VAL A 137 -3.76 -0.10 4.71
C VAL A 137 -4.91 -1.01 5.13
N TYR A 138 -6.15 -0.68 4.71
CA TYR A 138 -7.31 -1.53 5.00
C TYR A 138 -7.15 -2.93 4.41
N LEU A 139 -6.75 -3.03 3.13
CA LEU A 139 -6.53 -4.30 2.45
C LEU A 139 -5.45 -5.12 3.16
N LEU A 140 -4.30 -4.51 3.46
CA LEU A 140 -3.19 -5.18 4.13
C LEU A 140 -3.55 -5.61 5.55
N LYS A 141 -4.33 -4.81 6.27
CA LYS A 141 -4.90 -5.20 7.56
C LYS A 141 -5.73 -6.47 7.43
N LYS A 142 -6.69 -6.52 6.51
CA LYS A 142 -7.54 -7.70 6.31
C LYS A 142 -6.74 -8.94 5.92
N LEU A 143 -5.76 -8.78 5.02
CA LEU A 143 -4.87 -9.87 4.64
C LEU A 143 -3.98 -10.32 5.79
N THR A 144 -3.48 -9.40 6.62
CA THR A 144 -2.66 -9.72 7.80
C THR A 144 -3.46 -10.47 8.86
N GLN A 145 -4.74 -10.10 9.07
CA GLN A 145 -5.62 -10.84 9.96
C GLN A 145 -5.91 -12.27 9.46
N ALA A 146 -5.93 -12.49 8.14
CA ALA A 146 -6.26 -13.78 7.54
C ALA A 146 -5.05 -14.71 7.30
N GLU A 147 -3.90 -14.14 6.92
CA GLU A 147 -2.69 -14.89 6.54
C GLU A 147 -1.51 -14.66 7.49
N GLY A 148 -1.66 -13.76 8.47
CA GLY A 148 -0.58 -13.36 9.37
C GLY A 148 0.40 -12.33 8.77
N ALA A 149 1.40 -11.96 9.57
CA ALA A 149 2.37 -10.91 9.24
C ALA A 149 3.29 -11.22 8.04
N ARG A 150 3.26 -12.43 7.48
CA ARG A 150 4.03 -12.78 6.27
C ARG A 150 3.58 -11.94 5.06
N VAL A 151 2.31 -11.53 4.98
CA VAL A 151 1.84 -10.66 3.89
C VAL A 151 2.53 -9.31 3.89
N LEU A 152 2.70 -8.69 5.06
CA LEU A 152 3.37 -7.38 5.16
C LEU A 152 4.82 -7.46 4.67
N ARG A 153 5.56 -8.48 5.13
CA ARG A 153 6.94 -8.73 4.69
C ARG A 153 7.03 -8.95 3.19
N ALA A 154 6.17 -9.79 2.63
CA ALA A 154 6.17 -10.04 1.20
C ALA A 154 5.88 -8.79 0.38
N ILE A 155 4.94 -7.94 0.80
CA ILE A 155 4.64 -6.67 0.13
C ILE A 155 5.81 -5.68 0.27
N GLU A 156 6.46 -5.62 1.44
CA GLU A 156 7.66 -4.81 1.66
C GLU A 156 8.80 -5.21 0.72
N ASP A 157 9.12 -6.51 0.65
CA ASP A 157 10.18 -7.04 -0.23
C ASP A 157 9.93 -6.67 -1.70
N LEU A 158 8.69 -6.86 -2.16
CA LEU A 158 8.30 -6.54 -3.54
C LEU A 158 8.38 -5.04 -3.82
N ALA A 159 7.94 -4.20 -2.89
CA ALA A 159 8.00 -2.75 -3.04
C ALA A 159 9.45 -2.25 -3.05
N LEU A 160 10.32 -2.77 -2.18
CA LEU A 160 11.74 -2.41 -2.14
C LEU A 160 12.48 -2.86 -3.40
N ALA A 161 12.19 -4.05 -3.91
CA ALA A 161 12.74 -4.54 -5.16
C ALA A 161 12.32 -3.66 -6.36
N LEU A 162 11.04 -3.25 -6.43
CA LEU A 162 10.56 -2.32 -7.46
C LEU A 162 11.21 -0.93 -7.35
N ALA A 163 11.55 -0.53 -6.12
CA ALA A 163 12.31 0.67 -5.80
C ALA A 163 13.83 0.51 -6.04
N GLY A 164 14.27 -0.53 -6.76
CA GLY A 164 15.68 -0.69 -7.14
C GLY A 164 16.61 -1.14 -6.01
N HIS A 165 16.06 -1.70 -4.92
CA HIS A 165 16.89 -2.47 -3.99
C HIS A 165 17.41 -3.74 -4.66
N LYS A 166 18.60 -4.21 -4.25
CA LYS A 166 19.14 -5.50 -4.72
C LYS A 166 18.10 -6.58 -4.44
N ILE A 167 17.74 -7.31 -5.48
CA ILE A 167 16.76 -8.39 -5.41
C ILE A 167 17.54 -9.68 -5.08
N ASP A 168 17.10 -10.40 -4.06
CA ASP A 168 17.62 -11.71 -3.68
C ASP A 168 16.56 -12.80 -3.86
N GLU A 169 16.91 -14.04 -3.53
CA GLU A 169 16.01 -15.20 -3.61
C GLU A 169 14.75 -15.02 -2.75
N GLY A 170 14.82 -14.22 -1.67
CA GLY A 170 13.67 -13.92 -0.80
C GLY A 170 12.56 -13.18 -1.54
N ALA A 171 12.90 -12.32 -2.49
CA ALA A 171 11.91 -11.58 -3.27
C ALA A 171 11.11 -12.50 -4.23
N LEU A 172 11.71 -13.59 -4.72
CA LEU A 172 11.00 -14.60 -5.52
C LEU A 172 10.02 -15.44 -4.69
N ASP A 173 10.41 -15.79 -3.45
CA ASP A 173 9.49 -16.40 -2.49
C ASP A 173 8.32 -15.46 -2.19
N SER A 174 8.58 -14.17 -2.00
CA SER A 174 7.56 -13.15 -1.79
C SER A 174 6.58 -13.03 -2.96
N VAL A 175 7.04 -13.08 -4.22
CA VAL A 175 6.13 -13.15 -5.39
C VAL A 175 5.26 -14.41 -5.33
N SER A 176 5.88 -15.57 -5.16
CA SER A 176 5.20 -16.87 -5.19
C SER A 176 4.16 -16.97 -4.06
N TYR A 177 4.50 -16.46 -2.88
CA TYR A 177 3.61 -16.36 -1.75
C TYR A 177 2.40 -15.46 -2.05
N ILE A 178 2.60 -14.25 -2.61
CA ILE A 178 1.48 -13.37 -2.97
C ILE A 178 0.58 -14.00 -4.03
N VAL A 179 1.14 -14.70 -5.02
CA VAL A 179 0.36 -15.48 -6.00
C VAL A 179 -0.50 -16.53 -5.30
N SER A 180 0.06 -17.25 -4.34
CA SER A 180 -0.68 -18.27 -3.58
C SER A 180 -1.84 -17.69 -2.77
N VAL A 181 -1.65 -16.51 -2.18
CA VAL A 181 -2.70 -15.77 -1.46
C VAL A 181 -3.81 -15.35 -2.42
N VAL A 182 -3.46 -14.75 -3.57
CA VAL A 182 -4.45 -14.38 -4.60
C VAL A 182 -5.24 -15.59 -5.09
N HIS A 183 -4.57 -16.73 -5.29
CA HIS A 183 -5.23 -17.97 -5.69
C HIS A 183 -6.17 -18.52 -4.61
N LYS A 184 -5.74 -18.51 -3.34
CA LYS A 184 -6.55 -18.94 -2.18
C LYS A 184 -7.85 -18.14 -2.09
N TYR A 185 -7.79 -16.82 -2.34
CA TYR A 185 -8.94 -15.93 -2.34
C TYR A 185 -9.60 -15.73 -3.71
N LYS A 186 -9.36 -16.61 -4.68
CA LYS A 186 -9.88 -16.47 -6.06
C LYS A 186 -11.37 -16.22 -6.15
N LYS A 187 -12.16 -16.77 -5.22
CA LYS A 187 -13.62 -16.56 -5.20
C LYS A 187 -14.00 -15.08 -5.05
N TYR A 188 -13.22 -14.32 -4.29
CA TYR A 188 -13.45 -12.89 -4.05
C TYR A 188 -12.80 -11.99 -5.09
N THR A 189 -11.79 -12.51 -5.80
CA THR A 189 -11.04 -11.74 -6.79
C THR A 189 -11.56 -11.95 -8.22
N ARG A 190 -12.39 -12.96 -8.48
CA ARG A 190 -12.98 -13.23 -9.82
C ARG A 190 -13.82 -12.08 -10.38
N ASP A 191 -14.48 -11.32 -9.53
CA ASP A 191 -15.29 -10.17 -9.97
C ASP A 191 -14.42 -8.97 -10.37
N ILE A 192 -13.15 -8.96 -9.94
CA ILE A 192 -12.18 -7.89 -10.18
C ILE A 192 -11.19 -8.30 -11.28
N PHE A 193 -10.75 -9.54 -11.24
CA PHE A 193 -9.87 -10.17 -12.22
C PHE A 193 -10.71 -11.09 -13.09
N ILE A 194 -11.08 -10.61 -14.28
CA ILE A 194 -11.74 -11.42 -15.33
C ILE A 194 -11.00 -12.76 -15.52
N LYS A 195 -9.68 -12.75 -15.32
CA LYS A 195 -8.85 -13.96 -15.26
C LYS A 195 -7.91 -13.92 -14.05
N VAL A 196 -8.23 -14.69 -13.00
CA VAL A 196 -7.33 -14.88 -11.85
C VAL A 196 -6.16 -15.75 -12.30
N PRO A 197 -4.90 -15.27 -12.20
CA PRO A 197 -3.74 -16.05 -12.62
C PRO A 197 -3.53 -17.27 -11.71
N GLU A 198 -3.34 -18.44 -12.32
CA GLU A 198 -3.15 -19.71 -11.60
C GLU A 198 -1.68 -20.02 -11.30
N SER A 199 -0.76 -19.30 -11.95
CA SER A 199 0.67 -19.48 -11.80
C SER A 199 1.44 -18.17 -12.02
N LEU A 200 2.70 -18.16 -11.61
CA LEU A 200 3.62 -17.05 -11.91
C LEU A 200 3.76 -16.83 -13.42
N GLU A 201 3.85 -17.89 -14.23
CA GLU A 201 3.94 -17.78 -15.69
C GLU A 201 2.70 -17.14 -16.31
N GLU A 202 1.53 -17.42 -15.76
CA GLU A 202 0.30 -16.78 -16.20
C GLU A 202 0.22 -15.32 -15.74
N LEU A 203 0.60 -15.04 -14.49
CA LEU A 203 0.67 -13.67 -13.99
C LEU A 203 1.62 -12.80 -14.82
N LYS A 204 2.75 -13.34 -15.31
CA LYS A 204 3.67 -12.62 -16.22
C LYS A 204 3.00 -12.14 -17.50
N LYS A 205 2.00 -12.86 -18.02
CA LYS A 205 1.30 -12.46 -19.26
C LYS A 205 0.49 -11.19 -19.05
N PHE A 206 -0.10 -11.06 -17.86
CA PHE A 206 -1.08 -10.02 -17.55
C PHE A 206 -0.58 -8.94 -16.61
N SER A 207 0.59 -9.11 -15.97
CA SER A 207 1.14 -8.16 -15.01
C SER A 207 2.38 -7.43 -15.55
N PRO A 208 2.24 -6.16 -16.00
CA PRO A 208 3.37 -5.31 -16.36
C PRO A 208 4.39 -5.18 -15.22
N LEU A 209 3.89 -5.05 -13.98
CA LEU A 209 4.69 -4.91 -12.77
C LEU A 209 5.52 -6.16 -12.47
N VAL A 210 4.95 -7.36 -12.56
CA VAL A 210 5.71 -8.61 -12.39
C VAL A 210 6.75 -8.78 -13.50
N ARG A 211 6.43 -8.42 -14.75
CA ARG A 211 7.44 -8.42 -15.83
C ARG A 211 8.58 -7.44 -15.58
N ARG A 212 8.30 -6.28 -14.96
CA ARG A 212 9.33 -5.31 -14.55
C ARG A 212 10.19 -5.89 -13.43
N PHE A 213 9.56 -6.43 -12.40
CA PHE A 213 10.24 -7.08 -11.27
C PHE A 213 11.16 -8.23 -11.72
N LEU A 214 10.68 -9.14 -12.57
CA LEU A 214 11.48 -10.26 -13.08
C LEU A 214 12.63 -9.84 -14.00
N ARG A 215 12.48 -8.71 -14.70
CA ARG A 215 13.59 -8.13 -15.47
C ARG A 215 14.71 -7.60 -14.58
N LEU A 216 14.36 -7.08 -13.40
CA LEU A 216 15.33 -6.63 -12.41
C LEU A 216 16.07 -7.81 -11.75
N LEU A 217 15.42 -8.97 -11.61
CA LEU A 217 16.04 -10.20 -11.11
C LEU A 217 17.13 -10.79 -12.01
N ARG A 218 17.07 -10.52 -13.33
CA ARG A 218 18.02 -11.06 -14.32
C ARG A 218 19.25 -10.17 -14.56
N ARG A 219 19.34 -9.04 -13.86
CA ARG A 219 20.43 -8.07 -13.95
C ARG A 219 21.30 -8.16 -12.70
#